data_AF-A0A093CWC9-F1
#
_entry.id   AF-A0A093CWC9-F1
#
_cell.length_a   1.000
_cell.length_b   1.000
_cell.length_c   1.000
_cell.angle_alpha   90.00
_cell.angle_beta   90.00
_cell.angle_gamma   90.00
#
_symmetry.space_group_name_H-M   'P 1'
#
loop_
_entity.id
_entity.type
_entity.pdbx_description
1 polymer ?
#
loop_
_entity_poly.entity_id
_entity_poly.type
_entity_poly.pdbx_seq_one_letter_code
_entity_poly.pdbx_strand_id
1 'polypeptide(L)' 'FAERSNSTMRVLDTDGKTYAVIFASREKDGKTLYMLRLHS' A
#
# COMPACT_ATOMS: atom_id res chain seq x y z
N PHE A 1 -5.97 -20.96 -7.26
CA PHE A 1 -6.86 -19.80 -7.10
C PHE A 1 -6.10 -18.78 -6.27
N ALA A 2 -5.69 -17.66 -6.84
CA ALA A 2 -5.02 -16.61 -6.07
C ALA A 2 -6.06 -15.98 -5.16
N GLU A 3 -5.93 -16.18 -3.86
CA GLU A 3 -6.72 -15.48 -2.85
C GLU A 3 -6.42 -13.99 -3.02
N ARG A 4 -7.33 -13.28 -3.68
CA ARG A 4 -7.18 -11.86 -3.99
C ARG A 4 -7.39 -11.11 -2.68
N SER A 5 -6.33 -10.98 -1.89
CA SER A 5 -6.33 -10.16 -0.69
C SER A 5 -6.84 -8.78 -1.07
N ASN A 6 -7.92 -8.31 -0.43
CA ASN A 6 -8.51 -7.01 -0.73
C ASN A 6 -7.56 -5.91 -0.22
N SER A 7 -6.56 -5.57 -1.04
CA SER A 7 -5.52 -4.60 -0.72
C SER A 7 -5.51 -3.46 -1.74
N THR A 8 -5.46 -2.23 -1.26
CA THR A 8 -5.30 -1.02 -2.07
C THR A 8 -3.90 -0.46 -1.86
N MET A 9 -3.27 0.02 -2.92
CA MET A 9 -2.05 0.82 -2.85
C MET A 9 -2.22 2.10 -3.64
N ARG A 10 -1.79 3.22 -3.07
CA ARG A 10 -1.81 4.55 -3.69
C ARG A 10 -0.46 5.23 -3.47
N VAL A 11 0.14 5.74 -4.54
CA VAL A 11 1.30 6.61 -4.44
C VAL A 11 0.82 7.97 -3.93
N LEU A 12 1.44 8.46 -2.86
CA LEU A 12 1.18 9.78 -2.31
C LEU A 12 2.17 10.81 -2.83
N ASP A 13 3.45 10.44 -2.92
CA ASP A 13 4.52 11.29 -3.44
C ASP A 13 5.66 10.46 -4.03
N THR A 14 6.36 10.99 -5.02
CA THR A 14 7.56 10.40 -5.62
C THR A 14 8.28 11.42 -6.49
N ASP A 15 9.62 11.38 -6.50
CA ASP A 15 10.44 12.10 -7.48
C ASP A 15 10.60 11.35 -8.81
N GLY A 16 10.01 10.16 -8.93
CA GLY A 16 10.11 9.27 -10.09
C GLY A 16 11.48 8.61 -10.27
N LYS A 17 12.39 8.71 -9.29
CA LYS A 17 13.77 8.23 -9.42
C LYS A 17 14.31 7.55 -8.17
N THR A 18 14.28 8.25 -7.04
CA THR A 18 15.01 7.88 -5.83
C THR A 18 14.11 7.58 -4.66
N TYR A 19 12.85 8.01 -4.68
CA TYR A 19 11.94 7.66 -3.61
C TYR A 19 10.47 7.59 -4.03
N ALA A 20 9.67 6.85 -3.24
CA ALA A 20 8.22 6.88 -3.31
C ALA A 20 7.60 6.69 -1.92
N VAL A 21 6.59 7.49 -1.62
CA VAL A 21 5.73 7.35 -0.44
C VAL A 21 4.44 6.68 -0.89
N ILE A 22 4.14 5.52 -0.32
CA ILE A 22 2.96 4.71 -0.67
C ILE A 22 2.06 4.58 0.56
N PHE A 23 0.78 4.88 0.37
CA PHE A 23 -0.29 4.48 1.28
C PHE A 23 -0.85 3.13 0.84
N ALA A 24 -0.86 2.17 1.76
CA ALA A 24 -1.45 0.86 1.54
C ALA A 24 -2.56 0.61 2.56
N SER A 25 -3.64 -0.02 2.11
CA SER A 25 -4.64 -0.62 2.98
C SER A 25 -4.83 -2.09 2.62
N ARG A 26 -5.16 -2.92 3.61
CA ARG A 26 -5.64 -4.28 3.35
C ARG A 26 -6.69 -4.68 4.35
N GLU A 27 -7.68 -5.44 3.91
CA GLU A 27 -8.60 -6.11 4.81
C GLU A 27 -7.98 -7.40 5.34
N LYS A 28 -8.07 -7.60 6.65
CA LYS A 28 -7.70 -8.84 7.33
C LYS A 28 -8.67 -9.06 8.48
N ASP A 29 -9.33 -10.22 8.50
CA ASP A 29 -10.27 -10.63 9.55
C ASP A 29 -11.39 -9.61 9.82
N GLY A 30 -11.96 -9.02 8.74
CA GLY A 30 -13.01 -8.00 8.82
C GLY A 30 -12.54 -6.62 9.28
N LYS A 31 -11.25 -6.42 9.52
CA LYS A 31 -10.64 -5.13 9.87
C LYS A 31 -9.79 -4.61 8.72
N THR A 32 -9.88 -3.31 8.46
CA THR A 32 -8.96 -2.65 7.53
C THR A 32 -7.71 -2.23 8.30
N LEU A 33 -6.55 -2.69 7.82
CA LEU A 33 -5.24 -2.27 8.28
C LEU A 33 -4.69 -1.22 7.31
N TYR A 34 -4.02 -0.21 7.86
CA TYR A 34 -3.39 0.88 7.10
C TYR A 34 -1.88 0.88 7.31
N MET A 35 -1.14 1.27 6.29
CA MET A 35 0.31 1.37 6.35
C MET A 35 0.81 2.49 5.46
N LEU A 36 1.78 3.25 5.97
CA LEU A 36 2.60 4.15 5.17
C LEU A 36 3.95 3.45 4.91
N ARG A 37 4.42 3.46 3.66
CA ARG A 37 5.74 2.93 3.29
C ARG A 37 6.53 3.99 2.56
N LEU A 38 7.79 4.15 2.97
CA LEU A 38 8.80 4.86 2.19
C LEU A 38 9.65 3.84 1.45
N HIS A 39 9.73 4.00 0.14
CA HIS A 39 10.69 3.33 -0.72
C HIS A 39 11.78 4.33 -1.08
N SER A 40 13.04 3.92 -0.97
CA SER A 40 14.23 4.70 -1.31
C SER A 40 15.24 3.82 -2.05
#